data_AF-A0A938RJG4-F1
#
_entry.id   AF-A0A938RJG4-F1
#
_cell.length_a   1.000
_cell.length_b   1.000
_cell.length_c   1.000
_cell.angle_alpha   90.00
_cell.angle_beta   90.00
_cell.angle_gamma   90.00
#
_symmetry.space_group_name_H-M   'P 1'
#
loop_
_entity.id
_entity.type
_entity.pdbx_description
1 polymer ?
#
loop_
_entity_poly.entity_id
_entity_poly.type
_entity_poly.pdbx_seq_one_letter_code
_entity_poly.pdbx_strand_id
1 'polypeptide(L)'
;MGDLEEIITDIVNSVDCLNCRGCCWFSIGEEHLLPFFGQQEINSLDTEEQKKLHKTSEGLFQAESITSKVKKGVRICAFLEEVSHKCSIYEKRPLDCLLWPFDVIRLKNRKQSSIYLSVVSNQMCPATKKGNLLLQDTGQRIIRRLEKLGFFEEIRNGKRHIWNQENFHRLLHSLDDYLQNKID
;
A
#
# COMPACT_ATOMS: atom_id res chain seq x y z
N MET A 1 13.79 0.89 6.21
CA MET A 1 12.35 1.22 6.17
C MET A 1 11.97 2.38 7.09
N GLY A 2 12.69 2.60 8.22
CA GLY A 2 12.36 3.61 9.23
C GLY A 2 11.97 5.01 8.71
N ASP A 3 12.73 5.58 7.76
CA ASP A 3 12.43 6.94 7.28
C ASP A 3 11.06 7.10 6.61
N LEU A 4 10.54 6.05 5.94
CA LEU A 4 9.22 6.13 5.32
C LEU A 4 8.12 6.14 6.38
N GLU A 5 8.27 5.28 7.39
CA GLU A 5 7.33 5.19 8.50
C GLU A 5 7.30 6.49 9.32
N GLU A 6 8.44 7.16 9.49
CA GLU A 6 8.51 8.48 10.10
C GLU A 6 7.70 9.52 9.30
N ILE A 7 7.88 9.58 7.98
CA ILE A 7 7.12 10.48 7.10
C ILE A 7 5.61 10.22 7.20
N ILE A 8 5.20 8.95 7.27
CA ILE A 8 3.79 8.55 7.33
C ILE A 8 3.19 8.80 8.72
N THR A 9 3.97 8.65 9.79
CA THR A 9 3.53 8.87 11.19
C THR A 9 3.06 10.31 11.43
N ASP A 10 3.58 11.28 10.67
CA ASP A 10 3.09 12.67 10.66
C ASP A 10 1.60 12.77 10.27
N ILE A 11 1.05 11.76 9.59
CA ILE A 11 -0.33 11.71 9.08
C ILE A 11 -1.14 10.62 9.78
N VAL A 12 -0.61 9.41 9.85
CA VAL A 12 -1.25 8.24 10.46
C VAL A 12 -0.40 7.75 11.63
N ASN A 13 -0.83 8.06 12.85
CA ASN A 13 -0.24 7.46 14.04
C ASN A 13 -0.62 5.96 14.11
N SER A 14 0.35 5.09 14.42
CA SER A 14 0.16 3.65 14.56
C SER A 14 -0.93 3.27 15.58
N VAL A 15 -1.03 4.01 16.69
CA VAL A 15 -2.07 3.83 17.72
C VAL A 15 -3.46 4.11 17.15
N ASP A 16 -3.63 5.22 16.43
CA ASP A 16 -4.90 5.58 15.80
C ASP A 16 -5.27 4.57 14.70
N CYS A 17 -4.29 4.12 13.91
CA CYS A 17 -4.49 3.13 12.86
C CYS A 17 -5.01 1.80 13.42
N LEU A 18 -4.34 1.25 14.45
CA LEU A 18 -4.74 -0.01 15.09
C LEU A 18 -6.11 0.09 15.79
N ASN A 19 -6.47 1.27 16.29
CA ASN A 19 -7.77 1.52 16.91
C ASN A 19 -8.91 1.73 15.90
N CYS A 20 -8.61 2.30 14.73
CA CYS A 20 -9.61 2.56 13.68
C CYS A 20 -10.22 1.26 13.14
N ARG A 21 -9.43 0.18 13.09
CA ARG A 21 -9.82 -1.13 12.60
C ARG A 21 -10.40 -1.18 11.18
N GLY A 22 -10.09 -0.19 10.36
CA GLY A 22 -10.58 -0.09 8.98
C GLY A 22 -9.80 -0.97 8.01
N CYS A 23 -8.48 -0.96 8.10
CA CYS A 23 -7.61 -1.74 7.21
C CYS A 23 -7.58 -3.22 7.59
N CYS A 24 -7.25 -4.07 6.62
CA CYS A 24 -7.20 -5.54 6.75
C CYS A 24 -8.56 -6.25 6.93
N TRP A 25 -9.68 -5.53 6.80
CA TRP A 25 -11.03 -6.07 6.73
C TRP A 25 -11.64 -5.73 5.37
N PHE A 26 -12.25 -6.72 4.72
CA PHE A 26 -12.72 -6.63 3.35
C PHE A 26 -14.09 -7.29 3.21
N SER A 27 -14.99 -6.70 2.44
CA SER A 27 -16.21 -7.38 2.05
C SER A 27 -15.87 -8.54 1.10
N ILE A 28 -16.77 -9.51 0.98
CA ILE A 28 -16.64 -10.56 -0.05
C ILE A 28 -16.58 -9.90 -1.43
N GLY A 29 -15.55 -10.21 -2.23
CA GLY A 29 -15.29 -9.58 -3.53
C GLY A 29 -14.27 -8.44 -3.51
N GLU A 30 -13.90 -7.93 -2.32
CA GLU A 30 -12.91 -6.86 -2.14
C GLU A 30 -11.50 -7.39 -1.85
N GLU A 31 -11.26 -8.70 -2.01
CA GLU A 31 -9.96 -9.33 -1.76
C GLU A 31 -8.84 -8.78 -2.64
N HIS A 32 -9.20 -8.22 -3.80
CA HIS A 32 -8.27 -7.54 -4.69
C HIS A 32 -7.58 -6.32 -4.05
N LEU A 33 -8.11 -5.80 -2.93
CA LEU A 33 -7.53 -4.71 -2.14
C LEU A 33 -6.46 -5.19 -1.13
N LEU A 34 -6.19 -6.50 -1.06
CA LEU A 34 -5.13 -7.03 -0.20
C LEU A 34 -3.76 -6.53 -0.65
N PRO A 35 -2.84 -6.31 0.30
CA PRO A 35 -1.55 -5.70 0.00
C PRO A 35 -0.66 -6.60 -0.87
N PHE A 36 0.12 -5.93 -1.73
CA PHE A 36 1.11 -6.58 -2.58
C PHE A 36 2.51 -6.52 -1.98
N PHE A 37 3.28 -7.56 -2.27
CA PHE A 37 4.67 -7.75 -1.86
C PHE A 37 5.55 -7.91 -3.10
N GLY A 38 6.64 -7.15 -3.14
CA GLY A 38 7.77 -7.37 -4.03
C GLY A 38 8.71 -8.44 -3.49
N GLN A 39 9.58 -8.97 -4.35
CA GLN A 39 10.46 -10.08 -4.02
C GLN A 39 11.34 -9.85 -2.77
N GLN A 40 11.88 -8.64 -2.60
CA GLN A 40 12.74 -8.34 -1.45
C GLN A 40 11.98 -8.39 -0.12
N GLU A 41 10.71 -7.97 -0.12
CA GLU A 41 9.86 -7.94 1.08
C GLU A 41 9.57 -9.37 1.56
N ILE A 42 9.35 -10.29 0.62
CA ILE A 42 9.07 -11.70 0.92
C ILE A 42 10.29 -12.42 1.47
N ASN A 43 11.49 -12.05 1.02
CA ASN A 43 12.73 -12.61 1.56
C ASN A 43 12.93 -12.28 3.05
N SER A 44 12.23 -11.29 3.59
CA SER A 44 12.25 -10.97 5.03
C SER A 44 11.28 -11.83 5.86
N LEU A 45 10.35 -12.52 5.19
CA LEU A 45 9.34 -13.38 5.81
C LEU A 45 9.86 -14.79 6.01
N ASP A 46 9.44 -15.44 7.09
CA ASP A 46 9.69 -16.87 7.30
C ASP A 46 8.81 -17.76 6.40
N THR A 47 9.09 -19.07 6.39
CA THR A 47 8.37 -20.01 5.52
C THR A 47 6.87 -20.08 5.81
N GLU A 48 6.43 -19.94 7.06
CA GLU A 48 5.00 -19.96 7.40
C GLU A 48 4.30 -18.65 7.01
N GLU A 49 4.99 -17.52 7.17
CA GLU A 49 4.54 -16.21 6.70
C GLU A 49 4.39 -16.20 5.17
N GLN A 50 5.34 -16.78 4.43
CA GLN A 50 5.28 -16.85 2.96
C GLN A 50 4.13 -17.69 2.43
N LYS A 51 3.69 -18.74 3.15
CA LYS A 51 2.51 -19.55 2.77
C LYS A 51 1.20 -18.77 2.77
N LYS A 52 1.16 -17.59 3.40
CA LYS A 52 0.01 -16.68 3.43
C LYS A 52 0.00 -15.71 2.26
N LEU A 53 0.85 -15.94 1.26
CA LEU A 53 0.94 -15.17 0.03
C LEU A 53 0.69 -16.10 -1.17
N HIS A 54 0.10 -15.57 -2.23
CA HIS A 54 0.15 -16.21 -3.55
C HIS A 54 0.93 -15.36 -4.53
N LYS A 55 1.64 -16.04 -5.44
CA LYS A 55 2.37 -15.39 -6.53
C LYS A 55 1.38 -14.92 -7.59
N THR A 56 1.41 -13.64 -7.94
CA THR A 56 0.54 -13.05 -8.97
C THR A 56 1.26 -12.91 -10.31
N SER A 57 2.56 -12.60 -10.26
CA SER A 57 3.47 -12.60 -11.41
C SER A 57 4.92 -12.83 -10.96
N GLU A 58 5.88 -12.78 -11.87
CA GLU A 58 7.28 -12.93 -11.50
C GLU A 58 7.75 -11.80 -10.57
N GLY A 59 8.18 -12.17 -9.36
CA GLY A 59 8.65 -11.22 -8.35
C GLY A 59 7.57 -10.40 -7.65
N LEU A 60 6.28 -10.69 -7.90
CA LEU A 60 5.14 -10.00 -7.28
C LEU A 60 4.16 -11.01 -6.67
N PHE A 61 3.73 -10.73 -5.46
CA PHE A 61 2.88 -11.59 -4.67
C PHE A 61 1.82 -10.76 -3.95
N GLN A 62 0.70 -11.37 -3.60
CA GLN A 62 -0.38 -10.71 -2.87
C GLN A 62 -0.70 -11.51 -1.60
N ALA A 63 -1.07 -10.81 -0.53
CA ALA A 63 -1.56 -11.47 0.67
C ALA A 63 -2.85 -12.27 0.40
N GLU A 64 -2.95 -13.42 1.05
CA GLU A 64 -4.17 -14.20 1.09
C GLU A 64 -5.24 -13.58 1.98
N SER A 65 -6.50 -13.92 1.70
CA SER A 65 -7.62 -13.62 2.59
C SER A 65 -8.21 -14.87 3.22
N ILE A 66 -8.60 -14.73 4.48
CA ILE A 66 -9.34 -15.76 5.22
C ILE A 66 -10.71 -15.24 5.64
N THR A 67 -11.66 -16.15 5.84
CA THR A 67 -12.97 -15.79 6.37
C THR A 67 -12.83 -15.36 7.82
N SER A 68 -13.39 -14.20 8.16
CA SER A 68 -13.48 -13.71 9.53
C SER A 68 -14.22 -14.71 10.42
N LYS A 69 -13.66 -15.02 11.59
CA LYS A 69 -14.29 -15.90 12.58
C LYS A 69 -15.27 -15.15 13.47
N VAL A 70 -15.17 -13.82 13.57
CA VAL A 70 -16.03 -13.01 14.43
C VAL A 70 -17.09 -12.19 13.69
N LYS A 71 -16.97 -12.00 12.37
CA LYS A 71 -17.96 -11.29 11.54
C LYS A 71 -18.32 -12.12 10.30
N LYS A 72 -19.60 -12.51 10.21
CA LYS A 72 -20.13 -13.19 9.02
C LYS A 72 -20.07 -12.28 7.80
N GLY A 73 -19.76 -12.85 6.64
CA GLY A 73 -19.73 -12.13 5.37
C GLY A 73 -18.50 -11.22 5.18
N VAL A 74 -17.49 -11.35 6.05
CA VAL A 74 -16.29 -10.52 6.01
C VAL A 74 -15.06 -11.40 5.80
N ARG A 75 -14.12 -10.90 4.99
CA ARG A 75 -12.80 -11.47 4.82
C ARG A 75 -11.76 -10.57 5.46
N ILE A 76 -10.67 -11.17 5.92
CA ILE A 76 -9.55 -10.46 6.52
C ILE A 76 -8.25 -10.89 5.87
N CYS A 77 -7.24 -10.02 5.93
CA CYS A 77 -5.88 -10.39 5.54
C CYS A 77 -5.38 -11.56 6.41
N ALA A 78 -4.71 -12.54 5.81
CA ALA A 78 -4.19 -13.72 6.51
C ALA A 78 -3.12 -13.42 7.59
N PHE A 79 -2.56 -12.20 7.59
CA PHE A 79 -1.66 -11.71 8.64
C PHE A 79 -2.38 -10.99 9.79
N LEU A 80 -3.70 -10.78 9.71
CA LEU A 80 -4.45 -10.12 10.77
C LEU A 80 -4.85 -11.13 11.86
N GLU A 81 -4.38 -10.87 13.08
CA GLU A 81 -4.88 -11.49 14.30
C GLU A 81 -6.19 -10.82 14.73
N GLU A 82 -7.30 -11.43 14.34
CA GLU A 82 -8.65 -10.86 14.37
C GLU A 82 -9.08 -10.30 15.75
N VAL A 83 -8.77 -11.02 16.83
CA VAL A 83 -9.17 -10.65 18.19
C VAL A 83 -8.39 -9.44 18.70
N SER A 84 -7.07 -9.45 18.51
CA SER A 84 -6.19 -8.39 18.99
C SER A 84 -6.10 -7.20 18.03
N HIS A 85 -6.59 -7.39 16.79
CA HIS A 85 -6.37 -6.50 15.66
C HIS A 85 -4.87 -6.25 15.37
N LYS A 86 -4.05 -7.24 15.73
CA LYS A 86 -2.61 -7.42 15.52
C LYS A 86 -2.26 -7.72 14.06
N CYS A 87 -1.31 -7.05 13.41
CA CYS A 87 -0.67 -7.67 12.23
C CYS A 87 0.48 -8.56 12.71
N SER A 88 0.50 -9.84 12.33
CA SER A 88 1.56 -10.78 12.73
C SER A 88 2.93 -10.41 12.14
N ILE A 89 2.94 -9.66 11.05
CA ILE A 89 4.15 -9.18 10.35
C ILE A 89 4.32 -7.66 10.46
N TYR A 90 3.85 -7.02 11.54
CA TYR A 90 3.79 -5.55 11.63
C TYR A 90 5.12 -4.86 11.29
N GLU A 91 6.24 -5.36 11.79
CA GLU A 91 7.58 -4.80 11.52
C GLU A 91 8.13 -5.14 10.12
N LYS A 92 7.54 -6.13 9.45
CA LYS A 92 7.91 -6.63 8.12
C LYS A 92 6.83 -6.34 7.07
N ARG A 93 5.95 -5.37 7.34
CA ARG A 93 4.87 -4.98 6.43
C ARG A 93 5.44 -4.63 5.06
N PRO A 94 4.74 -4.98 3.96
CA PRO A 94 5.16 -4.58 2.63
C PRO A 94 5.05 -3.07 2.48
N LEU A 95 5.76 -2.51 1.49
CA LEU A 95 5.69 -1.10 1.15
C LEU A 95 4.26 -0.62 0.94
N ASP A 96 3.39 -1.44 0.36
CA ASP A 96 1.98 -1.13 0.13
C ASP A 96 1.23 -0.83 1.46
N CYS A 97 1.52 -1.57 2.52
CA CYS A 97 1.00 -1.31 3.86
C CYS A 97 1.69 -0.13 4.56
N LEU A 98 3.00 0.05 4.34
CA LEU A 98 3.77 1.14 4.94
C LEU A 98 3.41 2.49 4.33
N LEU A 99 3.02 2.51 3.06
CA LEU A 99 2.67 3.71 2.31
C LEU A 99 1.27 4.23 2.66
N TRP A 100 0.38 3.37 3.17
CA TRP A 100 -0.98 3.74 3.56
C TRP A 100 -0.97 4.95 4.51
N PRO A 101 -1.74 6.03 4.23
CA PRO A 101 -2.93 6.11 3.37
C PRO A 101 -2.63 6.65 1.95
N PHE A 102 -1.37 6.61 1.54
CA PHE A 102 -0.95 6.89 0.18
C PHE A 102 -0.84 5.61 -0.62
N ASP A 103 -0.92 5.77 -1.92
CA ASP A 103 -0.81 4.70 -2.88
C ASP A 103 -0.28 5.24 -4.21
N VAL A 104 0.19 4.32 -5.06
CA VAL A 104 0.61 4.64 -6.41
C VAL A 104 -0.42 4.08 -7.37
N ILE A 105 -1.12 4.99 -8.04
CA ILE A 105 -2.22 4.65 -8.94
C ILE A 105 -1.86 4.95 -10.40
N ARG A 106 -2.51 4.23 -11.29
CA ARG A 106 -2.50 4.46 -12.72
C ARG A 106 -3.86 5.01 -13.14
N LEU A 107 -3.83 6.21 -13.72
CA LEU A 107 -4.99 6.77 -14.41
C LEU A 107 -4.87 6.47 -15.90
N LYS A 108 -5.95 5.95 -16.48
CA LYS A 108 -6.02 5.67 -17.92
C LYS A 108 -7.10 6.54 -18.54
N ASN A 109 -6.70 7.51 -19.35
CA ASN A 109 -7.61 8.18 -20.26
C ASN A 109 -7.49 7.57 -21.67
N ARG A 110 -8.36 7.96 -22.60
CA ARG A 110 -8.40 7.39 -23.96
C ARG A 110 -7.11 7.54 -24.78
N LYS A 111 -6.20 8.44 -24.38
CA LYS A 111 -4.99 8.79 -25.14
C LYS A 111 -3.68 8.52 -24.39
N GLN A 112 -3.72 8.41 -23.07
CA GLN A 112 -2.55 8.35 -22.22
C GLN A 112 -2.84 7.59 -20.92
N SER A 113 -1.83 6.86 -20.46
CA SER A 113 -1.76 6.34 -19.09
C SER A 113 -0.71 7.14 -18.34
N SER A 114 -1.06 7.67 -17.17
CA SER A 114 -0.14 8.36 -16.27
C SER A 114 -0.19 7.72 -14.89
N ILE A 115 0.92 7.78 -14.17
CA ILE A 115 1.06 7.21 -12.83
C ILE A 115 1.21 8.35 -11.83
N TYR A 116 0.49 8.25 -10.72
CA TYR A 116 0.45 9.28 -9.68
C TYR A 116 0.73 8.67 -8.31
N LEU A 117 1.39 9.45 -7.46
CA LEU A 117 1.23 9.30 -6.02
C LEU A 117 -0.10 9.96 -5.64
N SER A 118 -0.95 9.19 -4.97
CA SER A 118 -2.24 9.65 -4.45
C SER A 118 -2.34 9.44 -2.95
N VAL A 119 -3.37 10.05 -2.37
CA VAL A 119 -3.82 9.80 -1.00
C VAL A 119 -5.30 9.48 -1.03
N VAL A 120 -5.71 8.49 -0.25
CA VAL A 120 -7.11 8.09 -0.16
C VAL A 120 -7.95 9.15 0.56
N SER A 121 -9.24 9.17 0.26
CA SER A 121 -10.20 10.08 0.88
C SER A 121 -10.42 9.72 2.36
N ASN A 122 -11.01 10.66 3.09
CA ASN A 122 -11.36 10.46 4.50
C ASN A 122 -12.46 9.39 4.71
N GLN A 123 -13.14 8.96 3.64
CA GLN A 123 -14.08 7.85 3.67
C GLN A 123 -13.36 6.50 3.76
N MET A 124 -12.16 6.40 3.19
CA MET A 124 -11.33 5.20 3.27
C MET A 124 -10.40 5.22 4.48
N CYS A 125 -9.79 6.38 4.79
CA CYS A 125 -8.94 6.53 5.96
C CYS A 125 -9.25 7.85 6.71
N PRO A 126 -9.83 7.79 7.92
CA PRO A 126 -10.19 8.99 8.68
C PRO A 126 -9.02 9.96 8.94
N ALA A 127 -7.79 9.45 8.96
CA ALA A 127 -6.59 10.25 9.20
C ALA A 127 -6.33 11.29 8.09
N THR A 128 -6.81 11.05 6.86
CA THR A 128 -6.61 11.97 5.73
C THR A 128 -7.49 13.23 5.80
N LYS A 129 -8.35 13.34 6.82
CA LYS A 129 -9.08 14.58 7.13
C LYS A 129 -8.15 15.70 7.64
N LYS A 130 -6.97 15.37 8.17
CA LYS A 130 -6.02 16.34 8.73
C LYS A 130 -5.19 17.00 7.61
N GLY A 131 -5.53 18.25 7.26
CA GLY A 131 -4.64 19.25 6.65
C GLY A 131 -4.15 19.01 5.21
N ASN A 132 -4.76 19.70 4.24
CA ASN A 132 -4.31 19.70 2.84
C ASN A 132 -2.88 20.23 2.63
N LEU A 133 -2.39 21.12 3.51
CA LEU A 133 -1.10 21.81 3.35
C LEU A 133 0.13 20.92 3.64
N LEU A 134 -0.01 19.89 4.49
CA LEU A 134 1.09 18.95 4.78
C LEU A 134 1.31 17.95 3.62
N LEU A 135 0.27 17.68 2.84
CA LEU A 135 0.25 16.53 1.93
C LEU A 135 1.09 16.75 0.66
N GLN A 136 1.36 17.99 0.24
CA GLN A 136 2.25 18.25 -0.90
C GLN A 136 3.73 18.02 -0.55
N ASP A 137 4.22 18.56 0.55
CA ASP A 137 5.60 18.36 1.03
C ASP A 137 5.84 16.89 1.41
N THR A 138 4.90 16.29 2.14
CA THR A 138 4.92 14.86 2.44
C THR A 138 5.00 14.02 1.16
N GLY A 139 4.23 14.37 0.12
CA GLY A 139 4.29 13.68 -1.17
C GLY A 139 5.70 13.69 -1.79
N GLN A 140 6.41 14.83 -1.76
CA GLN A 140 7.78 14.88 -2.26
C GLN A 140 8.77 14.06 -1.41
N ARG A 141 8.63 14.10 -0.08
CA ARG A 141 9.42 13.27 0.86
C ARG A 141 9.22 11.78 0.58
N ILE A 142 7.97 11.36 0.36
CA ILE A 142 7.61 9.99 -0.03
C ILE A 142 8.29 9.61 -1.34
N ILE A 143 8.16 10.43 -2.39
CA ILE A 143 8.76 10.13 -3.71
C ILE A 143 10.26 9.92 -3.64
N ARG A 144 10.99 10.83 -2.96
CA ARG A 144 12.44 10.68 -2.75
C ARG A 144 12.79 9.39 -2.01
N ARG A 145 11.93 8.97 -1.07
CA ARG A 145 12.14 7.72 -0.34
C ARG A 145 11.85 6.49 -1.21
N LEU A 146 10.80 6.52 -2.02
CA LEU A 146 10.48 5.48 -3.00
C LEU A 146 11.62 5.29 -4.00
N GLU A 147 12.20 6.38 -4.50
CA GLU A 147 13.37 6.34 -5.38
C GLU A 147 14.55 5.60 -4.74
N LYS A 148 14.92 5.97 -3.51
CA LYS A 148 16.00 5.31 -2.75
C LYS A 148 15.74 3.83 -2.47
N LEU A 149 14.48 3.42 -2.40
CA LEU A 149 14.07 2.04 -2.21
C LEU A 149 14.08 1.24 -3.53
N GLY A 150 14.40 1.86 -4.67
CA GLY A 150 14.36 1.21 -5.98
C GLY A 150 12.96 0.98 -6.52
N PHE A 151 11.93 1.59 -5.92
CA PHE A 151 10.52 1.36 -6.25
C PHE A 151 10.19 1.61 -7.72
N PHE A 152 10.72 2.69 -8.30
CA PHE A 152 10.48 3.03 -9.71
C PHE A 152 11.09 2.00 -10.67
N GLU A 153 12.23 1.41 -10.29
CA GLU A 153 12.85 0.33 -11.08
C GLU A 153 12.03 -0.96 -10.98
N GLU A 154 11.47 -1.27 -9.81
CA GLU A 154 10.54 -2.40 -9.66
C GLU A 154 9.28 -2.21 -10.52
N ILE A 155 8.73 -0.99 -10.57
CA ILE A 155 7.61 -0.65 -11.46
C ILE A 155 7.97 -0.92 -12.93
N ARG A 156 9.12 -0.41 -13.40
CA ARG A 156 9.55 -0.56 -14.81
C ARG A 156 9.70 -2.03 -15.20
N ASN A 157 10.16 -2.85 -14.26
CA ASN A 157 10.34 -4.29 -14.47
C ASN A 157 9.07 -5.12 -14.21
N GLY A 158 7.92 -4.49 -13.94
CA GLY A 158 6.66 -5.20 -13.67
C GLY A 158 6.66 -5.98 -12.35
N LYS A 159 7.58 -5.67 -11.43
CA LYS A 159 7.76 -6.33 -10.12
C LYS A 159 7.07 -5.59 -8.98
N ARG A 160 6.29 -4.55 -9.29
CA ARG A 160 5.51 -3.78 -8.32
C ARG A 160 4.10 -3.55 -8.82
N HIS A 161 3.14 -3.68 -7.93
CA HIS A 161 1.75 -3.40 -8.22
C HIS A 161 1.51 -1.89 -8.38
N ILE A 162 0.68 -1.53 -9.35
CA ILE A 162 0.15 -0.17 -9.48
C ILE A 162 -1.36 -0.28 -9.50
N TRP A 163 -1.99 0.40 -8.56
CA TRP A 163 -3.44 0.39 -8.37
C TRP A 163 -4.14 1.06 -9.56
N ASN A 164 -5.32 0.55 -9.96
CA ASN A 164 -6.09 1.12 -11.09
C ASN A 164 -7.36 1.85 -10.60
N GLN A 165 -7.32 2.49 -9.44
CA GLN A 165 -8.51 3.09 -8.82
C GLN A 165 -8.50 4.61 -8.93
N GLU A 166 -9.59 5.18 -9.45
CA GLU A 166 -9.77 6.64 -9.54
C GLU A 166 -10.70 7.17 -8.45
N ASN A 167 -11.67 6.35 -8.02
CA ASN A 167 -12.65 6.75 -7.01
C ASN A 167 -11.99 6.81 -5.64
N PHE A 168 -12.38 7.80 -4.83
CA PHE A 168 -11.89 8.00 -3.47
C PHE A 168 -10.40 8.36 -3.33
N HIS A 169 -9.71 8.73 -4.41
CA HIS A 169 -8.31 9.16 -4.36
C HIS A 169 -8.18 10.64 -4.71
N ARG A 170 -7.24 11.32 -4.06
CA ARG A 170 -6.76 12.63 -4.47
C ARG A 170 -5.33 12.51 -4.99
N LEU A 171 -5.13 12.95 -6.22
CA LEU A 171 -3.81 12.99 -6.85
C LEU A 171 -2.94 14.04 -6.19
N LEU A 172 -1.68 13.70 -5.93
CA LEU A 172 -0.71 14.62 -5.34
C LEU A 172 0.36 15.02 -6.34
N HIS A 173 1.05 14.03 -6.91
CA HIS A 173 2.19 14.25 -7.80
C HIS A 173 2.17 13.23 -8.93
N SER A 174 2.43 13.69 -10.16
CA SER A 174 2.73 12.77 -11.26
C SER A 174 4.09 12.12 -11.04
N LEU A 175 4.18 10.82 -11.34
CA LEU A 175 5.39 10.03 -11.26
C LEU A 175 5.96 9.70 -12.65
N ASP A 176 5.36 10.24 -13.72
CA ASP A 176 5.74 9.91 -15.10
C ASP A 176 7.21 10.25 -15.39
N ASP A 177 7.73 11.37 -14.89
CA ASP A 177 9.13 11.77 -15.09
C ASP A 177 10.12 10.78 -14.46
N TYR A 178 9.77 10.22 -13.28
CA TYR A 178 10.59 9.23 -12.59
C TYR A 178 10.60 7.88 -13.33
N LEU A 179 9.59 7.63 -14.15
CA LEU A 179 9.42 6.39 -14.90
C LEU A 179 9.95 6.49 -16.34
N GLN A 180 10.01 7.70 -16.90
CA GLN A 180 10.56 7.97 -18.24
C GLN A 180 12.08 8.02 -18.27
N ASN A 181 12.73 8.44 -17.17
CA ASN A 181 14.18 8.46 -17.07
C ASN A 181 14.73 7.03 -17.06
N LYS A 182 15.07 6.51 -18.24
CA LYS A 182 15.94 5.34 -18.36
C LYS A 182 17.24 5.65 -17.59
N ILE A 183 17.67 4.70 -16.78
CA ILE A 183 19.07 4.64 -16.36
C ILE A 183 19.83 4.42 -17.67
N ASP A 184 20.59 5.43 -18.10
CA ASP A 184 21.56 5.31 -19.20
C ASP A 184 22.63 4.26 -18.88
#